data_AF-A0A934F7T4-F1
#
_entry.id   AF-A0A934F7T4-F1
#
_cell.length_a   1.000
_cell.length_b   1.000
_cell.length_c   1.000
_cell.angle_alpha   90.00
_cell.angle_beta   90.00
_cell.angle_gamma   90.00
#
_symmetry.space_group_name_H-M   'P 1'
#
loop_
_entity.id
_entity.type
_entity.pdbx_description
1 polymer ?
#
loop_
_entity_poly.entity_id
_entity_poly.type
_entity_poly.pdbx_seq_one_letter_code
_entity_poly.pdbx_strand_id
1 'polypeptide(L)'
;MDNPATAGVTKGLGLMFYNAQWYDPSLGRFAQPDTLTPEQTQGVQAWDWYAYVNNAPTRFTDPSGHEICMDGGYCGEYYGQAQDPLNSWKDLVKEKFGVIFSGNWSSKSASAIYFAMNNKFKGALKSLINGAIFLHENKAAGTYGGTTWLSGAGITFRFDPKATVPNQNVYHEVAPLIDIRFGNYFTDTLDSSSVYTEDGDFVMGRRNGNYDRQVGIGHSARDVCDPYWSGCSIDAEQHPGTINSTSIWDQTGNTADEEWADLIANYVSGNISNDDYGAARANWLSNILDTFFALPANVQ
;
A
#
# COMPACT_ATOMS: atom_id res chain seq x y z
N MET A 1 -23.70 -3.99 7.30
CA MET A 1 -23.83 -3.16 8.51
C MET A 1 -22.42 -2.76 8.88
N ASP A 2 -22.13 -1.46 8.91
CA ASP A 2 -20.82 -0.95 9.33
C ASP A 2 -20.47 -1.54 10.69
N ASN A 3 -19.32 -2.22 10.75
CA ASN A 3 -18.85 -2.83 11.98
C ASN A 3 -18.45 -1.71 12.94
N PRO A 4 -19.10 -1.54 14.10
CA PRO A 4 -18.75 -0.49 15.05
C PRO A 4 -17.35 -0.64 15.65
N ALA A 5 -16.61 -1.70 15.31
CA ALA A 5 -15.23 -1.91 15.73
C ALA A 5 -14.18 -1.12 14.93
N THR A 6 -14.51 -0.54 13.76
CA THR A 6 -13.53 0.22 12.93
C THR A 6 -13.72 1.73 12.94
N ALA A 7 -14.80 2.26 13.52
CA ALA A 7 -15.00 3.70 13.67
C ALA A 7 -14.98 4.08 15.14
N GLY A 8 -13.91 4.76 15.57
CA GLY A 8 -13.84 5.34 16.90
C GLY A 8 -14.96 6.36 17.09
N VAL A 9 -16.08 5.96 17.69
CA VAL A 9 -17.09 6.89 18.18
C VAL A 9 -16.42 7.75 19.24
N THR A 10 -16.29 9.05 19.00
CA THR A 10 -15.77 9.95 20.03
C THR A 10 -16.80 10.01 21.16
N LYS A 11 -16.43 9.44 22.30
CA LYS A 11 -17.25 9.36 23.51
C LYS A 11 -17.60 10.78 23.97
N GLY A 12 -18.75 11.30 23.53
CA GLY A 12 -19.25 12.63 23.91
C GLY A 12 -20.11 13.34 22.86
N LEU A 13 -19.88 13.11 21.55
CA LEU A 13 -20.56 13.86 20.48
C LEU A 13 -21.50 13.00 19.62
N GLY A 14 -21.42 11.67 19.69
CA GLY A 14 -22.23 10.78 18.86
C GLY A 14 -21.85 10.76 17.38
N LEU A 15 -20.73 11.40 17.01
CA LEU A 15 -20.20 11.42 15.66
C LEU A 15 -19.24 10.26 15.42
N MET A 16 -19.19 9.79 14.17
CA MET A 16 -18.27 8.75 13.69
C MET A 16 -17.19 9.39 12.82
N PHE A 17 -15.92 9.06 13.06
CA PHE A 17 -14.82 9.55 12.25
C PHE A 17 -14.55 8.63 11.07
N TYR A 18 -14.64 9.17 9.86
CA TYR A 18 -14.44 8.47 8.59
C TYR A 18 -13.17 8.97 7.89
N ASN A 19 -12.06 9.08 8.63
CA ASN A 19 -10.73 9.55 8.18
C ASN A 19 -10.65 11.01 7.73
N ALA A 20 -11.44 11.42 6.74
CA ALA A 20 -11.49 12.80 6.29
C ALA A 20 -12.66 13.58 6.91
N GLN A 21 -13.79 12.89 7.13
CA GLN A 21 -15.04 13.53 7.52
C GLN A 21 -15.61 12.98 8.83
N TRP A 22 -16.41 13.82 9.52
CA TRP A 22 -17.18 13.41 10.68
C TRP A 22 -18.60 13.13 10.22
N TYR A 23 -19.08 11.91 10.41
CA TYR A 23 -20.43 11.49 10.08
C TYR A 23 -21.33 11.58 11.31
N ASP A 24 -22.54 12.12 11.13
CA ASP A 24 -23.59 12.13 12.15
C ASP A 24 -24.62 11.03 11.83
N PRO A 25 -24.62 9.92 12.60
CA PRO A 25 -25.56 8.82 12.39
C PRO A 25 -27.02 9.21 12.68
N SER A 26 -27.26 10.24 13.48
CA SER A 26 -28.61 10.72 13.80
C SER A 26 -29.22 11.52 12.66
N LEU A 27 -28.39 12.23 11.88
CA LEU A 27 -28.79 12.98 10.69
C LEU A 27 -28.66 12.16 9.39
N GLY A 28 -27.83 11.12 9.39
CA GLY A 28 -27.56 10.30 8.21
C GLY A 28 -26.64 10.99 7.19
N ARG A 29 -25.80 11.93 7.63
CA ARG A 29 -25.00 12.83 6.76
C ARG A 29 -23.67 13.20 7.40
N PHE A 30 -22.74 13.72 6.61
CA PHE A 30 -21.52 14.32 7.15
C PHE A 30 -21.83 15.65 7.86
N ALA A 31 -21.08 15.93 8.93
CA ALA A 31 -21.16 17.16 9.72
C ALA A 31 -20.29 18.29 9.15
N GLN A 32 -19.51 17.99 8.11
CA GLN A 32 -18.66 18.92 7.38
C GLN A 32 -18.78 18.68 5.88
N PRO A 33 -18.58 19.70 5.03
CA PRO A 33 -18.62 19.51 3.58
C PRO A 33 -17.41 18.69 3.11
N ASP A 34 -17.57 17.97 2.00
CA ASP A 34 -16.48 17.27 1.33
C ASP A 34 -15.50 18.28 0.74
N THR A 35 -14.19 18.07 0.97
CA THR A 35 -13.12 18.88 0.38
C THR A 35 -12.84 18.52 -1.07
N LEU A 36 -13.34 17.37 -1.52
CA LEU A 36 -13.29 16.89 -2.89
C LEU A 36 -14.72 16.86 -3.43
N THR A 37 -14.91 17.15 -4.72
CA THR A 37 -16.21 16.94 -5.38
C THR A 37 -16.11 15.68 -6.22
N PRO A 38 -16.59 14.53 -5.74
CA PRO A 38 -16.46 13.26 -6.43
C PRO A 38 -17.54 13.12 -7.52
N GLU A 39 -17.70 14.13 -8.40
CA GLU A 39 -18.72 14.14 -9.47
C GLU A 39 -18.62 12.90 -10.35
N GLN A 40 -17.40 12.43 -10.58
CA GLN A 40 -17.10 11.28 -11.42
C GLN A 40 -17.65 9.96 -10.85
N THR A 41 -17.75 9.83 -9.53
CA THR A 41 -18.23 8.59 -8.86
C THR A 41 -19.65 8.73 -8.29
N GLN A 42 -20.07 9.95 -7.97
CA GLN A 42 -21.35 10.23 -7.30
C GLN A 42 -22.37 10.96 -8.20
N GLY A 43 -21.98 11.44 -9.39
CA GLY A 43 -22.85 12.15 -10.31
C GLY A 43 -23.39 13.46 -9.75
N VAL A 44 -24.62 13.85 -10.12
CA VAL A 44 -25.24 15.11 -9.65
C VAL A 44 -25.39 15.16 -8.12
N GLN A 45 -25.45 14.00 -7.44
CA GLN A 45 -25.50 13.96 -5.98
C GLN A 45 -24.19 14.40 -5.31
N ALA A 46 -23.05 14.39 -6.02
CA ALA A 46 -21.78 14.91 -5.53
C ALA A 46 -21.83 16.41 -5.17
N TRP A 47 -22.82 17.13 -5.69
CA TRP A 47 -23.02 18.56 -5.40
C TRP A 47 -23.66 18.82 -4.05
N ASP A 48 -24.16 17.78 -3.39
CA ASP A 48 -24.54 17.83 -1.99
C ASP A 48 -23.35 17.36 -1.14
N TRP A 49 -22.48 18.31 -0.79
CA TRP A 49 -21.19 18.07 -0.13
C TRP A 49 -21.28 17.44 1.27
N TYR A 50 -22.49 17.22 1.79
CA TYR A 50 -22.70 16.58 3.08
C TYR A 50 -23.35 15.20 2.94
N ALA A 51 -23.62 14.73 1.70
CA ALA A 51 -24.27 13.45 1.45
C ALA A 51 -23.38 12.27 1.87
N TYR A 52 -23.97 11.31 2.59
CA TYR A 52 -23.35 10.02 2.83
C TYR A 52 -23.78 9.04 1.73
N VAL A 53 -22.82 8.54 0.97
CA VAL A 53 -22.94 7.45 -0.01
C VAL A 53 -24.15 7.53 -0.96
N ASN A 54 -24.38 8.70 -1.59
CA ASN A 54 -25.52 8.94 -2.49
C ASN A 54 -26.88 8.62 -1.87
N ASN A 55 -27.00 8.79 -0.54
CA ASN A 55 -28.19 8.48 0.23
C ASN A 55 -28.62 7.00 0.13
N ALA A 56 -27.69 6.08 -0.12
CA ALA A 56 -27.94 4.64 -0.22
C ALA A 56 -27.04 3.79 0.72
N PRO A 57 -27.07 4.05 2.05
CA PRO A 57 -26.18 3.41 3.04
C PRO A 57 -26.49 1.93 3.32
N THR A 58 -27.59 1.39 2.78
CA THR A 58 -27.87 -0.05 2.83
C THR A 58 -27.09 -0.83 1.78
N ARG A 59 -26.50 -0.14 0.80
CA ARG A 59 -25.84 -0.73 -0.36
C ARG A 59 -24.39 -0.30 -0.50
N PHE A 60 -24.05 0.85 0.06
CA PHE A 60 -22.73 1.45 -0.07
C PHE A 60 -22.14 1.86 1.28
N THR A 61 -20.83 1.93 1.33
CA THR A 61 -20.02 2.44 2.44
C THR A 61 -19.05 3.50 1.93
N ASP A 62 -18.50 4.32 2.83
CA ASP A 62 -17.47 5.30 2.49
C ASP A 62 -16.25 5.10 3.40
N PRO A 63 -15.24 4.29 3.02
CA PRO A 63 -14.09 4.01 3.89
C PRO A 63 -13.13 5.20 4.08
N SER A 64 -13.13 6.18 3.16
CA SER A 64 -12.19 7.31 3.17
C SER A 64 -12.78 8.62 3.68
N GLY A 65 -14.11 8.71 3.75
CA GLY A 65 -14.85 9.95 3.95
C GLY A 65 -14.88 10.83 2.70
N HIS A 66 -14.75 10.25 1.51
CA HIS A 66 -14.73 10.95 0.22
C HIS A 66 -15.32 10.14 -0.94
N GLU A 67 -15.68 8.86 -0.74
CA GLU A 67 -15.97 7.96 -1.86
C GLU A 67 -17.04 6.93 -1.58
N ILE A 68 -17.81 6.56 -2.62
CA ILE A 68 -18.85 5.53 -2.52
C ILE A 68 -18.27 4.20 -2.91
N CYS A 69 -18.35 3.24 -1.99
CA CYS A 69 -17.91 1.87 -2.21
C CYS A 69 -19.06 0.88 -2.08
N MET A 70 -19.13 -0.11 -2.97
CA MET A 70 -20.01 -1.27 -2.79
C MET A 70 -19.45 -2.23 -1.76
N ASP A 71 -20.34 -3.01 -1.17
CA ASP A 71 -19.99 -4.13 -0.28
C ASP A 71 -18.97 -5.06 -0.98
N GLY A 72 -17.77 -5.20 -0.41
CA GLY A 72 -16.62 -5.88 -1.02
C GLY A 72 -15.50 -4.98 -1.57
N GLY A 73 -15.50 -3.68 -1.25
CA GLY A 73 -14.36 -2.76 -1.45
C GLY A 73 -14.28 -2.09 -2.82
N TYR A 74 -15.33 -2.18 -3.63
CA TYR A 74 -15.38 -1.53 -4.94
C TYR A 74 -15.79 -0.07 -4.80
N CYS A 75 -14.82 0.83 -4.78
CA CYS A 75 -15.04 2.27 -4.74
C CYS A 75 -15.13 2.82 -6.17
N GLY A 76 -16.27 3.43 -6.52
CA GLY A 76 -16.52 4.01 -7.84
C GLY A 76 -17.23 3.10 -8.87
N GLU A 77 -18.55 3.29 -9.01
CA GLU A 77 -19.33 3.31 -10.28
C GLU A 77 -20.84 3.30 -9.96
N TYR A 78 -21.52 4.43 -10.20
CA TYR A 78 -22.98 4.42 -10.39
C TYR A 78 -23.39 5.27 -11.60
N TYR A 79 -23.08 4.78 -12.79
CA TYR A 79 -23.87 5.06 -13.99
C TYR A 79 -24.13 3.75 -14.72
N GLY A 80 -25.40 3.47 -15.00
CA GLY A 80 -25.90 2.22 -15.58
C GLY A 80 -25.46 1.93 -17.01
N GLN A 81 -24.16 1.73 -17.23
CA GLN A 81 -23.64 0.98 -18.37
C GLN A 81 -22.65 -0.05 -17.85
N ALA A 82 -22.87 -1.32 -18.21
CA ALA A 82 -21.87 -2.36 -18.08
C ALA A 82 -20.71 -2.05 -19.04
N GLN A 83 -19.88 -1.07 -18.70
CA GLN A 83 -18.52 -0.95 -19.20
C GLN A 83 -17.67 -1.82 -18.27
N ASP A 84 -16.78 -2.63 -18.83
CA ASP A 84 -15.87 -3.44 -18.02
C ASP A 84 -14.98 -2.51 -17.18
N PRO A 85 -15.18 -2.41 -15.85
CA PRO A 85 -14.49 -1.41 -15.01
C PRO A 85 -12.98 -1.62 -15.02
N LEU A 86 -12.52 -2.80 -15.44
CA LEU A 86 -11.11 -3.12 -15.55
C LEU A 86 -10.36 -2.16 -16.47
N ASN A 87 -10.89 -1.84 -17.66
CA ASN A 87 -10.18 -1.00 -18.61
C ASN A 87 -10.10 0.46 -18.13
N SER A 88 -11.17 0.97 -17.52
CA SER A 88 -11.16 2.30 -16.90
C SER A 88 -10.12 2.39 -15.78
N TRP A 89 -10.01 1.38 -14.91
CA TRP A 89 -8.95 1.35 -13.89
C TRP A 89 -7.55 1.25 -14.48
N LYS A 90 -7.36 0.42 -15.52
CA LYS A 90 -6.09 0.33 -16.24
C LYS A 90 -5.70 1.67 -16.85
N ASP A 91 -6.65 2.39 -17.44
CA ASP A 91 -6.41 3.69 -18.06
C ASP A 91 -6.07 4.75 -17.00
N LEU A 92 -6.78 4.79 -15.86
CA LEU A 92 -6.46 5.69 -14.75
C LEU A 92 -5.07 5.44 -14.17
N VAL A 93 -4.71 4.17 -13.96
CA VAL A 93 -3.37 3.79 -13.48
C VAL A 93 -2.30 4.16 -14.50
N LYS A 94 -2.55 3.94 -15.79
CA LYS A 94 -1.64 4.32 -16.87
C LYS A 94 -1.48 5.84 -16.96
N GLU A 95 -2.56 6.60 -16.87
CA GLU A 95 -2.54 8.06 -16.91
C GLU A 95 -1.76 8.60 -15.72
N LYS A 96 -2.02 8.09 -14.51
CA LYS A 96 -1.48 8.63 -13.27
C LYS A 96 -0.06 8.17 -12.96
N PHE A 97 0.29 6.93 -13.28
CA PHE A 97 1.56 6.31 -12.91
C PHE A 97 2.38 5.82 -14.09
N GLY A 98 1.82 5.79 -15.31
CA GLY A 98 2.51 5.30 -16.49
C GLY A 98 2.63 3.77 -16.56
N VAL A 99 1.93 3.06 -15.68
CA VAL A 99 1.99 1.60 -15.57
C VAL A 99 1.11 0.94 -16.63
N ILE A 100 1.61 -0.14 -17.22
CA ILE A 100 0.93 -0.95 -18.23
C ILE A 100 0.56 -2.29 -17.62
N PHE A 101 -0.73 -2.61 -17.58
CA PHE A 101 -1.17 -3.92 -17.10
C PHE A 101 -1.06 -5.00 -18.17
N SER A 102 -0.62 -6.19 -17.76
CA SER A 102 -0.59 -7.40 -18.59
C SER A 102 -1.10 -8.61 -17.79
N GLY A 103 -1.65 -9.61 -18.48
CA GLY A 103 -2.21 -10.81 -17.85
C GLY A 103 -3.62 -10.64 -17.28
N ASN A 104 -3.98 -11.50 -16.34
CA ASN A 104 -5.37 -11.76 -15.93
C ASN A 104 -5.86 -10.85 -14.81
N TRP A 105 -5.69 -9.54 -14.94
CA TRP A 105 -6.14 -8.59 -13.91
C TRP A 105 -7.66 -8.58 -13.78
N SER A 106 -8.15 -8.50 -12.53
CA SER A 106 -9.55 -8.20 -12.22
C SER A 106 -9.71 -6.70 -11.98
N SER A 107 -10.93 -6.18 -12.13
CA SER A 107 -11.21 -4.76 -11.83
C SER A 107 -10.93 -4.42 -10.37
N LYS A 108 -11.20 -5.34 -9.43
CA LYS A 108 -10.82 -5.21 -8.01
C LYS A 108 -9.34 -4.92 -7.86
N SER A 109 -8.48 -5.77 -8.40
CA SER A 109 -7.05 -5.64 -8.23
C SER A 109 -6.48 -4.43 -8.97
N ALA A 110 -7.03 -4.08 -10.13
CA ALA A 110 -6.63 -2.85 -10.84
C ALA A 110 -6.98 -1.59 -10.02
N SER A 111 -8.16 -1.56 -9.39
CA SER A 111 -8.55 -0.46 -8.49
C SER A 111 -7.69 -0.41 -7.22
N ALA A 112 -7.38 -1.55 -6.61
CA ALA A 112 -6.50 -1.62 -5.44
C ALA A 112 -5.10 -1.06 -5.75
N ILE A 113 -4.52 -1.41 -6.90
CA ILE A 113 -3.26 -0.82 -7.39
C ILE A 113 -3.36 0.71 -7.45
N TYR A 114 -4.44 1.26 -8.02
CA TYR A 114 -4.65 2.70 -8.10
C TYR A 114 -4.65 3.35 -6.71
N PHE A 115 -5.48 2.85 -5.78
CA PHE A 115 -5.62 3.45 -4.44
C PHE A 115 -4.37 3.29 -3.59
N ALA A 116 -3.74 2.12 -3.63
CA ALA A 116 -2.49 1.85 -2.95
C ALA A 116 -1.43 2.88 -3.35
N MET A 117 -1.24 3.07 -4.65
CA MET A 117 -0.22 3.98 -5.17
C MET A 117 -0.59 5.44 -4.98
N ASN A 118 -1.87 5.81 -5.13
CA ASN A 118 -2.33 7.20 -5.05
C ASN A 118 -2.27 7.79 -3.64
N ASN A 119 -2.70 7.03 -2.63
CA ASN A 119 -2.89 7.59 -1.29
C ASN A 119 -1.58 7.81 -0.54
N LYS A 120 -0.50 7.16 -1.00
CA LYS A 120 0.73 7.04 -0.21
C LYS A 120 1.97 7.52 -0.94
N PHE A 121 2.05 7.32 -2.25
CA PHE A 121 3.15 7.81 -3.06
C PHE A 121 2.69 9.10 -3.74
N LYS A 122 2.95 10.23 -3.07
CA LYS A 122 2.73 11.58 -3.61
C LYS A 122 3.35 11.71 -5.01
N GLY A 123 2.89 12.64 -5.83
CA GLY A 123 3.03 12.73 -7.31
C GLY A 123 4.40 12.52 -8.00
N ALA A 124 5.48 12.19 -7.28
CA ALA A 124 6.76 11.73 -7.81
C ALA A 124 6.76 10.28 -8.33
N LEU A 125 5.76 9.45 -7.98
CA LEU A 125 5.80 8.02 -8.35
C LEU A 125 5.83 7.81 -9.88
N LYS A 126 5.07 8.61 -10.64
CA LYS A 126 5.02 8.49 -12.10
C LYS A 126 6.42 8.61 -12.72
N SER A 127 7.24 9.58 -12.31
CA SER A 127 8.58 9.75 -12.88
C SER A 127 9.51 8.57 -12.60
N LEU A 128 9.25 7.80 -11.53
CA LEU A 128 10.08 6.66 -11.14
C LEU A 128 9.67 5.38 -11.88
N ILE A 129 8.36 5.14 -12.06
CA ILE A 129 7.85 3.86 -12.58
C ILE A 129 7.18 3.94 -13.96
N ASN A 130 7.23 5.10 -14.63
CA ASN A 130 6.62 5.26 -15.96
C ASN A 130 7.09 4.17 -16.94
N GLY A 131 6.14 3.57 -17.67
CA GLY A 131 6.39 2.48 -18.59
C GLY A 131 6.59 1.11 -17.95
N ALA A 132 6.51 0.98 -16.61
CA ALA A 132 6.58 -0.32 -15.95
C ALA A 132 5.40 -1.22 -16.33
N ILE A 133 5.67 -2.50 -16.52
CA ILE A 133 4.65 -3.52 -16.79
C ILE A 133 4.27 -4.20 -15.48
N PHE A 134 2.99 -4.17 -15.12
CA PHE A 134 2.44 -4.97 -14.02
C PHE A 134 1.76 -6.19 -14.61
N LEU A 135 2.47 -7.32 -14.58
CA LEU A 135 1.98 -8.62 -15.03
C LEU A 135 1.26 -9.33 -13.88
N HIS A 136 0.07 -9.89 -14.13
CA HIS A 136 -0.58 -10.79 -13.18
C HIS A 136 -0.54 -12.24 -13.67
N GLU A 137 -0.06 -13.14 -12.80
CA GLU A 137 -0.09 -14.59 -12.96
C GLU A 137 -0.98 -15.24 -11.91
N ASN A 138 -1.85 -16.16 -12.34
CA ASN A 138 -2.80 -16.81 -11.45
C ASN A 138 -2.11 -17.72 -10.42
N LYS A 139 -2.54 -17.63 -9.16
CA LYS A 139 -2.22 -18.56 -8.07
C LYS A 139 -3.47 -19.09 -7.38
N ALA A 140 -3.26 -20.02 -6.45
CA ALA A 140 -4.32 -20.56 -5.61
C ALA A 140 -4.87 -19.48 -4.66
N ALA A 141 -6.14 -19.63 -4.26
CA ALA A 141 -6.78 -18.78 -3.27
C ALA A 141 -5.96 -18.71 -1.97
N GLY A 142 -5.80 -17.49 -1.43
CA GLY A 142 -5.04 -17.25 -0.21
C GLY A 142 -3.51 -17.20 -0.39
N THR A 143 -2.99 -17.39 -1.61
CA THR A 143 -1.58 -17.14 -1.92
C THR A 143 -1.42 -15.75 -2.51
N TYR A 144 -0.47 -14.98 -1.97
CA TYR A 144 -0.07 -13.67 -2.47
C TYR A 144 1.45 -13.61 -2.56
N GLY A 145 1.96 -12.85 -3.51
CA GLY A 145 3.37 -12.57 -3.67
C GLY A 145 3.64 -11.85 -4.97
N GLY A 146 4.89 -11.63 -5.28
CA GLY A 146 5.32 -11.12 -6.56
C GLY A 146 6.79 -11.32 -6.80
N THR A 147 7.27 -10.71 -7.88
CA THR A 147 8.70 -10.58 -8.17
C THR A 147 8.89 -9.37 -9.06
N THR A 148 9.71 -8.43 -8.61
CA THR A 148 10.21 -7.36 -9.47
C THR A 148 11.26 -7.89 -10.43
N TRP A 149 11.18 -7.47 -11.70
CA TRP A 149 12.12 -7.92 -12.72
C TRP A 149 13.45 -7.18 -12.57
N LEU A 150 14.56 -7.90 -12.58
CA LEU A 150 15.92 -7.34 -12.53
C LEU A 150 16.23 -6.34 -13.66
N SER A 151 15.44 -6.35 -14.74
CA SER A 151 15.54 -5.35 -15.81
C SER A 151 15.00 -3.98 -15.43
N GLY A 152 14.29 -3.85 -14.30
CA GLY A 152 13.52 -2.68 -13.93
C GLY A 152 12.29 -2.45 -14.84
N ALA A 153 11.98 -3.35 -15.78
CA ALA A 153 10.91 -3.13 -16.74
C ALA A 153 9.51 -3.41 -16.17
N GLY A 154 9.40 -4.13 -15.06
CA GLY A 154 8.09 -4.49 -14.52
C GLY A 154 8.13 -5.36 -13.28
N ILE A 155 6.93 -5.77 -12.86
CA ILE A 155 6.65 -6.60 -11.70
C ILE A 155 5.69 -7.71 -12.13
N THR A 156 5.95 -8.93 -11.68
CA THR A 156 4.97 -10.02 -11.75
C THR A 156 4.27 -10.16 -10.40
N PHE A 157 3.00 -9.82 -10.33
CA PHE A 157 2.14 -10.12 -9.19
C PHE A 157 1.53 -11.51 -9.31
N ARG A 158 1.44 -12.24 -8.19
CA ARG A 158 0.96 -13.63 -8.16
C ARG A 158 -0.09 -13.82 -7.08
N PHE A 159 -1.35 -13.89 -7.47
CA PHE A 159 -2.47 -14.09 -6.54
C PHE A 159 -3.66 -14.77 -7.23
N ASP A 160 -4.69 -15.10 -6.47
CA ASP A 160 -5.93 -15.65 -7.05
C ASP A 160 -6.65 -14.57 -7.89
N PRO A 161 -6.96 -14.82 -9.18
CA PRO A 161 -7.67 -13.84 -10.02
C PRO A 161 -9.02 -13.35 -9.46
N LYS A 162 -9.63 -14.07 -8.52
CA LYS A 162 -10.86 -13.66 -7.83
C LYS A 162 -10.61 -12.82 -6.57
N ALA A 163 -9.38 -12.80 -6.06
CA ALA A 163 -8.98 -12.01 -4.91
C ALA A 163 -8.64 -10.57 -5.32
N THR A 164 -8.57 -9.69 -4.32
CA THR A 164 -8.00 -8.35 -4.45
C THR A 164 -6.51 -8.45 -4.10
N VAL A 165 -5.64 -7.79 -4.87
CA VAL A 165 -4.21 -7.70 -4.49
C VAL A 165 -4.08 -6.90 -3.18
N PRO A 166 -3.38 -7.42 -2.15
CA PRO A 166 -3.19 -6.67 -0.92
C PRO A 166 -2.25 -5.49 -1.11
N ASN A 167 -2.57 -4.35 -0.50
CA ASN A 167 -1.77 -3.13 -0.56
C ASN A 167 -0.35 -3.34 -0.07
N GLN A 168 -0.16 -4.10 1.01
CA GLN A 168 1.18 -4.44 1.52
C GLN A 168 2.02 -5.13 0.43
N ASN A 169 1.43 -6.03 -0.36
CA ASN A 169 2.08 -6.70 -1.50
C ASN A 169 2.35 -5.74 -2.66
N VAL A 170 1.47 -4.76 -2.89
CA VAL A 170 1.75 -3.68 -3.85
C VAL A 170 2.97 -2.88 -3.40
N TYR A 171 3.05 -2.48 -2.13
CA TYR A 171 4.15 -1.66 -1.62
C TYR A 171 5.47 -2.41 -1.61
N HIS A 172 5.45 -3.67 -1.15
CA HIS A 172 6.61 -4.55 -1.11
C HIS A 172 7.19 -4.74 -2.51
N GLU A 173 6.37 -4.97 -3.53
CA GLU A 173 6.88 -5.17 -4.90
C GLU A 173 7.27 -3.87 -5.61
N VAL A 174 6.61 -2.74 -5.33
CA VAL A 174 6.92 -1.47 -6.01
C VAL A 174 8.25 -0.88 -5.53
N ALA A 175 8.66 -1.15 -4.29
CA ALA A 175 9.89 -0.61 -3.72
C ALA A 175 11.17 -1.10 -4.45
N PRO A 176 11.37 -2.41 -4.70
CA PRO A 176 12.46 -2.91 -5.53
C PRO A 176 12.45 -2.36 -6.96
N LEU A 177 11.27 -2.12 -7.55
CA LEU A 177 11.18 -1.56 -8.90
C LEU A 177 11.81 -0.15 -8.96
N ILE A 178 11.53 0.68 -7.95
CA ILE A 178 12.11 2.01 -7.84
C ILE A 178 13.62 1.90 -7.66
N ASP A 179 14.07 0.99 -6.79
CA ASP A 179 15.49 0.84 -6.47
C ASP A 179 16.31 0.35 -7.67
N ILE A 180 15.85 -0.66 -8.38
CA ILE A 180 16.50 -1.18 -9.60
C ILE A 180 16.61 -0.07 -10.66
N ARG A 181 15.56 0.73 -10.84
CA ARG A 181 15.56 1.86 -11.78
C ARG A 181 16.47 3.01 -11.35
N PHE A 182 16.93 2.97 -10.09
CA PHE A 182 17.89 3.90 -9.54
C PHE A 182 19.25 3.25 -9.26
N GLY A 183 19.55 2.14 -9.93
CA GLY A 183 20.87 1.49 -9.84
C GLY A 183 21.13 0.82 -8.49
N ASN A 184 20.09 0.30 -7.84
CA ASN A 184 20.15 -0.41 -6.55
C ASN A 184 20.70 0.42 -5.39
N TYR A 185 20.57 1.75 -5.46
CA TYR A 185 21.09 2.67 -4.43
C TYR A 185 20.63 2.31 -3.01
N PHE A 186 19.35 1.99 -2.82
CA PHE A 186 18.78 1.73 -1.50
C PHE A 186 19.27 0.39 -0.95
N THR A 187 19.20 -0.67 -1.77
CA THR A 187 19.72 -2.00 -1.43
C THR A 187 21.21 -1.94 -1.11
N ASP A 188 22.02 -1.29 -1.95
CA ASP A 188 23.48 -1.19 -1.76
C ASP A 188 23.84 -0.37 -0.52
N THR A 189 23.08 0.70 -0.24
CA THR A 189 23.29 1.50 0.97
C THR A 189 22.93 0.71 2.22
N LEU A 190 21.87 -0.10 2.17
CA LEU A 190 21.47 -0.94 3.29
C LEU A 190 22.48 -2.08 3.52
N ASP A 191 22.94 -2.76 2.45
CA ASP A 191 23.92 -3.85 2.53
C ASP A 191 25.33 -3.38 2.94
N SER A 192 25.62 -2.09 2.81
CA SER A 192 26.87 -1.47 3.28
C SER A 192 26.79 -0.82 4.65
N SER A 193 25.62 -0.88 5.30
CA SER A 193 25.37 -0.24 6.60
C SER A 193 25.05 -1.25 7.69
N SER A 194 25.15 -0.82 8.95
CA SER A 194 24.66 -1.57 10.11
C SER A 194 23.85 -0.60 10.97
N VAL A 195 22.58 -0.93 11.21
CA VAL A 195 21.63 -0.09 11.93
C VAL A 195 21.44 -0.65 13.34
N TYR A 196 21.49 0.25 14.32
CA TYR A 196 21.36 -0.07 15.74
C TYR A 196 20.31 0.82 16.41
N THR A 197 19.75 0.35 17.51
CA THR A 197 18.99 1.19 18.45
C THR A 197 19.92 2.19 19.15
N GLU A 198 19.35 3.18 19.85
CA GLU A 198 20.15 4.13 20.66
C GLU A 198 20.96 3.43 21.76
N ASP A 199 20.44 2.32 22.29
CA ASP A 199 21.10 1.48 23.31
C ASP A 199 22.15 0.51 22.72
N GLY A 200 22.31 0.48 21.39
CA GLY A 200 23.33 -0.31 20.70
C GLY A 200 22.90 -1.72 20.30
N ASP A 201 21.61 -2.04 20.37
CA ASP A 201 21.08 -3.32 19.89
C ASP A 201 21.02 -3.33 18.35
N PHE A 202 21.49 -4.42 17.74
CA PHE A 202 21.47 -4.58 16.29
C PHE A 202 20.04 -4.73 15.76
N VAL A 203 19.72 -3.98 14.71
CA VAL A 203 18.39 -3.94 14.05
C VAL A 203 18.43 -4.61 12.68
N MET A 204 19.22 -4.10 11.75
CA MET A 204 19.32 -4.57 10.35
C MET A 204 20.64 -4.15 9.71
N GLY A 205 21.04 -4.80 8.62
CA GLY A 205 22.24 -4.47 7.84
C GLY A 205 23.35 -5.52 7.93
N ARG A 206 24.58 -5.13 7.56
CA ARG A 206 25.72 -6.05 7.54
C ARG A 206 26.17 -6.40 8.96
N ARG A 207 26.26 -7.70 9.24
CA ARG A 207 26.77 -8.26 10.50
C ARG A 207 27.58 -9.52 10.22
N ASN A 208 28.80 -9.59 10.75
CA ASN A 208 29.71 -10.75 10.59
C ASN A 208 29.95 -11.17 9.13
N GLY A 209 30.00 -10.21 8.21
CA GLY A 209 30.26 -10.47 6.79
C GLY A 209 29.03 -10.91 5.97
N ASN A 210 27.85 -11.03 6.58
CA ASN A 210 26.58 -11.33 5.91
C ASN A 210 25.55 -10.23 6.16
N TYR A 211 24.51 -10.17 5.32
CA TYR A 211 23.33 -9.37 5.63
C TYR A 211 22.51 -10.04 6.74
N ASP A 212 21.92 -9.25 7.63
CA ASP A 212 21.15 -9.74 8.76
C ASP A 212 20.07 -8.75 9.21
N ARG A 213 18.98 -9.23 9.81
CA ARG A 213 17.88 -8.41 10.34
C ARG A 213 17.19 -9.05 11.54
N GLN A 214 16.63 -8.21 12.40
CA GLN A 214 15.74 -8.66 13.48
C GLN A 214 14.32 -8.83 12.95
N VAL A 215 13.87 -10.09 12.88
CA VAL A 215 12.55 -10.51 12.38
C VAL A 215 11.49 -10.35 13.47
N GLY A 216 10.35 -9.77 13.11
CA GLY A 216 9.17 -9.65 13.95
C GLY A 216 9.25 -8.59 15.04
N ILE A 217 10.23 -7.67 14.97
CA ILE A 217 10.42 -6.57 15.94
C ILE A 217 10.59 -5.26 15.16
N GLY A 218 10.04 -4.16 15.69
CA GLY A 218 10.07 -2.85 15.04
C GLY A 218 8.83 -2.54 14.18
N HIS A 219 7.85 -3.45 14.14
CA HIS A 219 6.58 -3.30 13.44
C HIS A 219 5.40 -3.26 14.43
N SER A 220 4.39 -2.42 14.16
CA SER A 220 3.23 -2.23 15.04
C SER A 220 2.30 -3.43 15.07
N ALA A 221 2.22 -4.16 13.96
CA ALA A 221 1.48 -5.41 13.82
C ALA A 221 2.25 -6.37 12.91
N ARG A 222 2.16 -7.66 13.22
CA ARG A 222 2.65 -8.72 12.33
C ARG A 222 1.70 -8.93 11.15
N ASP A 223 0.40 -8.98 11.40
CA ASP A 223 -0.61 -9.08 10.36
C ASP A 223 -1.12 -7.69 9.97
N VAL A 224 -0.70 -7.19 8.82
CA VAL A 224 -1.09 -5.86 8.33
C VAL A 224 -2.50 -5.90 7.75
N CYS A 225 -3.36 -5.01 8.24
CA CYS A 225 -4.69 -4.78 7.71
C CYS A 225 -4.65 -3.89 6.48
N ASP A 226 -5.37 -4.27 5.43
CA ASP A 226 -5.58 -3.41 4.28
C ASP A 226 -6.92 -2.65 4.43
N PRO A 227 -6.96 -1.33 4.29
CA PRO A 227 -8.21 -0.55 4.43
C PRO A 227 -9.30 -0.91 3.40
N TYR A 228 -8.94 -1.55 2.27
CA TYR A 228 -9.87 -1.94 1.20
C TYR A 228 -10.14 -3.46 1.15
N TRP A 229 -9.59 -4.22 2.10
CA TRP A 229 -9.86 -5.65 2.27
C TRP A 229 -10.34 -5.92 3.70
N SER A 230 -11.37 -6.75 3.85
CA SER A 230 -11.95 -7.04 5.16
C SER A 230 -11.10 -7.98 6.04
N GLY A 231 -9.82 -8.16 5.72
CA GLY A 231 -8.91 -9.06 6.43
C GLY A 231 -7.58 -8.40 6.82
N CYS A 232 -6.99 -8.87 7.91
CA CYS A 232 -5.63 -8.55 8.32
C CYS A 232 -4.87 -9.87 8.39
N SER A 233 -4.13 -10.21 7.34
CA SER A 233 -3.43 -11.51 7.30
C SER A 233 -2.21 -11.53 6.40
N ILE A 234 -1.72 -10.36 5.98
CA ILE A 234 -0.47 -10.30 5.23
C ILE A 234 0.62 -9.98 6.23
N ASP A 235 1.61 -10.87 6.32
CA ASP A 235 2.76 -10.66 7.20
C ASP A 235 3.43 -9.34 6.80
N ALA A 236 3.71 -8.51 7.79
CA ALA A 236 4.42 -7.25 7.67
C ALA A 236 5.78 -7.44 6.99
N GLU A 237 6.41 -8.58 7.27
CA GLU A 237 7.64 -9.04 6.64
C GLU A 237 7.24 -10.16 5.66
N GLN A 238 7.04 -9.85 4.37
CA GLN A 238 6.44 -10.81 3.42
C GLN A 238 7.33 -12.03 3.17
N HIS A 239 8.64 -11.85 3.31
CA HIS A 239 9.63 -12.90 3.23
C HIS A 239 10.45 -12.94 4.52
N PRO A 240 9.87 -13.29 5.69
CA PRO A 240 10.58 -13.20 6.95
C PRO A 240 11.67 -14.28 6.97
N GLY A 241 12.89 -13.89 6.63
CA GLY A 241 14.01 -14.81 6.56
C GLY A 241 14.33 -15.31 7.97
N THR A 242 14.23 -16.61 8.22
CA THR A 242 14.58 -17.13 9.56
C THR A 242 16.09 -17.15 9.74
N ILE A 243 16.58 -16.57 10.85
CA ILE A 243 17.97 -16.69 11.28
C ILE A 243 18.28 -18.20 11.43
N ASN A 244 19.18 -18.72 10.59
CA ASN A 244 19.57 -20.14 10.47
C ASN A 244 18.60 -21.08 9.72
N SER A 245 17.82 -20.59 8.75
CA SER A 245 17.06 -21.51 7.90
C SER A 245 17.96 -22.39 7.02
N THR A 246 17.61 -23.67 6.91
CA THR A 246 18.13 -24.57 5.88
C THR A 246 17.30 -24.56 4.59
N SER A 247 16.18 -23.83 4.56
CA SER A 247 15.32 -23.64 3.38
C SER A 247 15.92 -22.53 2.51
N ILE A 248 16.12 -22.83 1.23
CA ILE A 248 16.57 -21.84 0.23
C ILE A 248 15.58 -20.65 0.17
N TRP A 249 14.29 -20.89 0.38
CA TRP A 249 13.24 -19.86 0.34
C TRP A 249 13.22 -18.94 1.56
N ASP A 250 13.69 -19.40 2.71
CA ASP A 250 13.77 -18.54 3.89
C ASP A 250 15.14 -17.83 3.95
N GLN A 251 16.14 -18.33 3.22
CA GLN A 251 17.43 -17.63 3.04
C GLN A 251 17.31 -16.44 2.08
N THR A 252 16.44 -16.52 1.07
CA THR A 252 16.19 -15.40 0.16
C THR A 252 15.51 -14.22 0.85
N GLY A 253 14.82 -14.45 1.97
CA GLY A 253 14.14 -13.41 2.73
C GLY A 253 15.03 -12.62 3.71
N ASN A 254 16.31 -12.97 3.87
CA ASN A 254 17.25 -12.24 4.74
C ASN A 254 18.30 -11.52 3.91
N THR A 255 17.85 -10.60 3.07
CA THR A 255 18.68 -9.84 2.13
C THR A 255 18.31 -8.36 2.19
N ALA A 256 19.22 -7.51 1.73
CA ALA A 256 19.01 -6.06 1.76
C ALA A 256 17.86 -5.61 0.84
N ASP A 257 17.63 -6.30 -0.27
CA ASP A 257 16.53 -6.02 -1.20
C ASP A 257 15.17 -6.34 -0.59
N GLU A 258 15.06 -7.46 0.14
CA GLU A 258 13.83 -7.85 0.85
C GLU A 258 13.59 -6.97 2.09
N GLU A 259 14.63 -6.60 2.85
CA GLU A 259 14.46 -5.63 3.95
C GLU A 259 14.06 -4.25 3.41
N TRP A 260 14.62 -3.81 2.28
CA TRP A 260 14.19 -2.57 1.64
C TRP A 260 12.70 -2.62 1.25
N ALA A 261 12.26 -3.72 0.63
CA ALA A 261 10.88 -3.93 0.24
C ALA A 261 9.93 -3.91 1.45
N ASP A 262 10.25 -4.68 2.49
CA ASP A 262 9.47 -4.74 3.73
C ASP A 262 9.47 -3.39 4.47
N LEU A 263 10.60 -2.69 4.53
CA LEU A 263 10.73 -1.40 5.20
C LEU A 263 9.85 -0.33 4.54
N ILE A 264 9.87 -0.22 3.21
CA ILE A 264 8.98 0.70 2.49
C ILE A 264 7.52 0.30 2.67
N ALA A 265 7.20 -0.99 2.56
CA ALA A 265 5.83 -1.45 2.71
C ALA A 265 5.25 -1.08 4.08
N ASN A 266 6.01 -1.31 5.15
CA ASN A 266 5.62 -0.96 6.52
C ASN A 266 5.60 0.55 6.78
N TYR A 267 6.54 1.30 6.22
CA TYR A 267 6.52 2.77 6.32
C TYR A 267 5.28 3.36 5.65
N VAL A 268 4.99 2.92 4.44
CA VAL A 268 3.84 3.38 3.65
C VAL A 268 2.51 2.98 4.30
N SER A 269 2.41 1.77 4.85
CA SER A 269 1.21 1.33 5.56
C SER A 269 1.05 1.96 6.94
N GLY A 270 2.07 2.64 7.47
CA GLY A 270 2.07 3.20 8.82
C GLY A 270 2.25 2.13 9.90
N ASN A 271 2.86 0.99 9.54
CA ASN A 271 3.08 -0.16 10.41
C ASN A 271 4.48 -0.15 11.07
N ILE A 272 5.23 0.95 11.01
CA ILE A 272 6.45 1.09 11.82
C ILE A 272 6.04 1.33 13.28
N SER A 273 6.64 0.59 14.21
CA SER A 273 6.34 0.73 15.64
C SER A 273 7.02 1.97 16.25
N ASN A 274 6.52 2.39 17.41
CA ASN A 274 7.11 3.47 18.20
C ASN A 274 8.15 2.98 19.22
N ASP A 275 8.60 1.72 19.13
CA ASP A 275 9.70 1.20 19.95
C ASP A 275 11.07 1.57 19.36
N ASP A 276 12.15 1.26 20.07
CA ASP A 276 13.51 1.65 19.65
C ASP A 276 13.94 0.99 18.33
N TYR A 277 13.43 -0.21 18.03
CA TYR A 277 13.70 -0.90 16.76
C TYR A 277 12.95 -0.27 15.60
N GLY A 278 11.69 0.14 15.82
CA GLY A 278 10.90 0.89 14.86
C GLY A 278 11.47 2.28 14.61
N ALA A 279 11.90 2.98 15.67
CA ALA A 279 12.56 4.28 15.58
C ALA A 279 13.87 4.20 14.79
N ALA A 280 14.71 3.20 15.03
CA ALA A 280 15.95 2.99 14.28
C ALA A 280 15.68 2.79 12.77
N ARG A 281 14.68 1.98 12.42
CA ARG A 281 14.23 1.77 11.03
C ARG A 281 13.70 3.06 10.39
N ALA A 282 12.82 3.78 11.08
CA ALA A 282 12.25 5.04 10.60
C ALA A 282 13.32 6.12 10.38
N ASN A 283 14.27 6.24 11.30
CA ASN A 283 15.36 7.21 11.23
C ASN A 283 16.29 6.91 10.05
N TRP A 284 16.68 5.64 9.87
CA TRP A 284 17.49 5.24 8.72
C TRP A 284 16.75 5.54 7.41
N LEU A 285 15.48 5.13 7.30
CA LEU A 285 14.69 5.36 6.10
C LEU A 285 14.54 6.85 5.76
N SER A 286 14.23 7.68 6.75
CA SER A 286 14.04 9.12 6.56
C SER A 286 15.32 9.78 6.05
N ASN A 287 16.47 9.45 6.64
CA ASN A 287 17.77 9.98 6.20
C ASN A 287 18.07 9.62 4.74
N ILE A 288 17.76 8.39 4.34
CA ILE A 288 18.01 7.89 2.99
C ILE A 288 17.04 8.53 1.98
N LEU A 289 15.75 8.61 2.30
CA LEU A 289 14.75 9.25 1.43
C LEU A 289 15.01 10.75 1.28
N ASP A 290 15.37 11.44 2.35
CA ASP A 290 15.74 12.87 2.30
C ASP A 290 16.95 13.09 1.40
N THR A 291 17.95 12.21 1.48
CA THR A 291 19.12 12.25 0.60
C THR A 291 18.72 12.00 -0.86
N PHE A 292 17.90 10.99 -1.12
CA PHE A 292 17.43 10.63 -2.45
C PHE A 292 16.64 11.77 -3.11
N PHE A 293 15.67 12.36 -2.41
CA PHE A 293 14.87 13.47 -2.93
C PHE A 293 15.63 14.80 -2.98
N ALA A 294 16.78 14.91 -2.32
CA ALA A 294 17.69 16.05 -2.44
C ALA A 294 18.65 15.95 -3.63
N LEU A 295 18.80 14.78 -4.28
CA LEU A 295 19.62 14.63 -5.48
C LEU A 295 18.98 15.42 -6.65
N PRO A 296 19.74 16.30 -7.34
CA PRO A 296 19.20 17.01 -8.50
C PRO A 296 18.82 16.00 -9.58
N ALA A 297 17.65 16.21 -10.20
CA ALA A 297 17.02 15.34 -11.21
C ALA A 297 17.86 15.01 -12.47
N ASN A 298 19.11 15.47 -12.53
CA ASN A 298 20.01 15.38 -13.67
C ASN A 298 21.22 14.47 -13.40
N VAL A 299 21.23 13.71 -12.31
CA VAL A 299 22.17 12.60 -12.10
C VAL A 299 21.36 11.30 -12.24
N GLN A 300 21.01 10.96 -13.48
CA GLN A 300 20.51 9.66 -13.90
C GLN A 300 21.37 9.15 -15.05
#